data_AF-X1TWH2-F1
#
_entry.id   AF-X1TWH2-F1
#
_cell.length_a   1.000
_cell.length_b   1.000
_cell.length_c   1.000
_cell.angle_alpha   90.00
_cell.angle_beta   90.00
_cell.angle_gamma   90.00
#
_symmetry.space_group_name_H-M   'P 1'
#
loop_
_entity.id
_entity.type
_entity.pdbx_description
1 polymer ?
#
loop_
_entity_poly.entity_id
_entity_poly.type
_entity_poly.pdbx_seq_one_letter_code
_entity_poly.pdbx_strand_id
1 'polypeptide(L)'
;GKKMEIVISRLAEMRIIDKNTNIALSNYNIPYGSRLYVKNGDEVKKNDLICEWDPYNAVIISESTGKISFEHVIDNVTFREESDEQTGFREKVIIETRDKTKNPTIKILSGKREVLKSYNLPVGAHIAVSERDTVSHGDILVKIPRAVGKSGDITGGLPRVTELFEARNPSNPAVVSEIDGEVNFGKIKRGNREIIITSRSGEIKKYLVPLSKQILVQENDYVRAGIPLSDGVITPADILAIKGPTKVQEYIVNEVHE
;
A
#
# COMPACT_ATOMS: atom_id res chain seq x y z
N GLY A 1 28.39 10.42 0.37
CA GLY A 1 27.13 10.09 1.07
C GLY A 1 27.22 8.68 1.62
N LYS A 2 26.58 8.38 2.76
CA LYS A 2 26.47 7.01 3.28
C LYS A 2 25.76 6.13 2.22
N LYS A 3 26.22 4.89 2.03
CA LYS A 3 25.50 3.90 1.22
C LYS A 3 24.14 3.66 1.88
N MET A 4 23.08 3.71 1.08
CA MET A 4 21.70 3.57 1.51
C MET A 4 21.03 2.55 0.60
N GLU A 5 20.27 1.64 1.19
CA GLU A 5 19.43 0.69 0.47
C GLU A 5 17.98 1.15 0.53
N ILE A 6 17.15 0.72 -0.42
CA ILE A 6 15.73 1.07 -0.46
C ILE A 6 14.93 -0.22 -0.29
N VAL A 7 13.98 -0.20 0.63
CA VAL A 7 13.13 -1.36 0.91
C VAL A 7 12.10 -1.52 -0.19
N ILE A 8 12.26 -2.57 -1.00
CA ILE A 8 11.31 -2.91 -2.09
C ILE A 8 10.25 -3.93 -1.67
N SER A 9 10.41 -4.58 -0.51
CA SER A 9 9.40 -5.51 0.02
C SER A 9 8.28 -4.74 0.73
N ARG A 10 7.04 -5.21 0.56
CA ARG A 10 5.86 -4.63 1.20
C ARG A 10 5.60 -5.15 2.61
N LEU A 11 6.19 -6.28 2.98
CA LEU A 11 6.05 -6.94 4.28
C LEU A 11 7.41 -7.10 5.00
N ALA A 12 8.34 -6.18 4.77
CA ALA A 12 9.64 -6.23 5.43
C ALA A 12 9.49 -6.08 6.96
N GLU A 13 10.14 -6.97 7.71
CA GLU A 13 10.27 -6.90 9.17
C GLU A 13 11.74 -6.75 9.56
N MET A 14 11.98 -6.00 10.64
CA MET A 14 13.27 -5.91 11.30
C MET A 14 13.16 -6.41 12.73
N ARG A 15 14.10 -7.27 13.10
CA ARG A 15 14.26 -7.74 14.48
C ARG A 15 15.61 -7.32 15.02
N ILE A 16 15.60 -6.69 16.19
CA ILE A 16 16.83 -6.43 16.94
C ILE A 16 17.03 -7.60 17.88
N ILE A 17 18.15 -8.30 17.75
CA ILE A 17 18.46 -9.52 18.49
C ILE A 17 19.63 -9.25 19.44
N ASP A 18 19.50 -9.69 20.68
CA ASP A 18 20.60 -9.68 21.63
C ASP A 18 21.66 -10.72 21.24
N LYS A 19 22.91 -10.26 21.06
CA LYS A 19 24.01 -11.09 20.55
C LYS A 19 24.39 -12.25 21.49
N ASN A 20 24.14 -12.13 22.79
CA ASN A 20 24.55 -13.14 23.76
C ASN A 20 23.47 -14.21 23.97
N THR A 21 22.20 -13.81 23.92
CA THR A 21 21.06 -14.67 24.26
C THR A 21 20.25 -15.12 23.04
N ASN A 22 20.48 -14.52 21.87
CA ASN A 22 19.65 -14.68 20.66
C ASN A 22 18.16 -14.34 20.86
N ILE A 23 17.83 -13.60 21.91
CA ILE A 23 16.46 -13.16 22.19
C ILE A 23 16.16 -11.93 21.32
N ALA A 24 15.01 -11.92 20.66
CA ALA A 24 14.52 -10.73 19.95
C ALA A 24 14.08 -9.68 20.96
N LEU A 25 14.82 -8.57 21.02
CA LEU A 25 14.53 -7.42 21.88
C LEU A 25 13.35 -6.61 21.36
N SER A 26 13.21 -6.52 20.04
CA SER A 26 12.10 -5.82 19.39
C SER A 26 11.87 -6.34 17.97
N ASN A 27 10.65 -6.16 17.48
CA ASN A 27 10.26 -6.43 16.10
C ASN A 27 9.50 -5.21 15.56
N TYR A 28 9.89 -4.73 14.38
CA TYR A 28 9.28 -3.58 13.72
C TYR A 28 9.05 -3.88 12.25
N ASN A 29 7.91 -3.46 11.70
CA ASN A 29 7.69 -3.48 10.26
C ASN A 29 8.45 -2.32 9.62
N ILE A 30 9.16 -2.58 8.52
CA ILE A 30 9.80 -1.54 7.72
C ILE A 30 8.91 -1.24 6.50
N PRO A 31 8.39 -0.02 6.36
CA PRO A 31 7.55 0.32 5.21
C PRO A 31 8.26 0.19 3.86
N TYR A 32 7.51 -0.17 2.82
CA TYR A 32 7.98 -0.08 1.44
C TYR A 32 8.43 1.35 1.08
N GLY A 33 9.55 1.45 0.37
CA GLY A 33 10.17 2.71 0.00
C GLY A 33 11.01 3.35 1.11
N SER A 34 11.12 2.71 2.28
CA SER A 34 12.00 3.20 3.36
C SER A 34 13.46 3.17 2.92
N ARG A 35 14.20 4.19 3.31
CA ARG A 35 15.65 4.28 3.19
C ARG A 35 16.28 3.54 4.35
N LEU A 36 17.00 2.47 4.06
CA LEU A 36 17.68 1.62 5.04
C LEU A 36 19.17 1.98 5.10
N TYR A 37 19.66 2.21 6.31
CA TYR A 37 21.04 2.63 6.58
C TYR A 37 21.90 1.51 7.21
N VAL A 38 21.29 0.37 7.54
CA VAL A 38 21.92 -0.80 8.17
C VAL A 38 21.67 -2.05 7.32
N LYS A 39 22.58 -3.02 7.38
CA LYS A 39 22.42 -4.30 6.69
C LYS A 39 22.01 -5.41 7.65
N ASN A 40 21.47 -6.49 7.10
CA ASN A 40 21.15 -7.67 7.88
C ASN A 40 22.41 -8.22 8.57
N GLY A 41 22.36 -8.35 9.90
CA GLY A 41 23.47 -8.80 10.73
C GLY A 41 24.41 -7.70 11.25
N ASP A 42 24.18 -6.44 10.88
CA ASP A 42 24.96 -5.32 11.44
C ASP A 42 24.69 -5.17 12.94
N GLU A 43 25.75 -4.86 13.70
CA GLU A 43 25.62 -4.48 15.10
C GLU A 43 25.11 -3.04 15.20
N VAL A 44 24.03 -2.85 15.97
CA VAL A 44 23.40 -1.55 16.20
C VAL A 44 23.48 -1.17 17.68
N LYS A 45 23.64 0.13 17.94
CA LYS A 45 23.62 0.73 19.27
C LYS A 45 22.33 1.51 19.47
N LYS A 46 22.03 1.82 20.73
CA LYS A 46 20.93 2.72 21.08
C LYS A 46 21.11 4.06 20.35
N ASN A 47 20.04 4.53 19.70
CA ASN A 47 19.96 5.76 18.89
C ASN A 47 20.61 5.69 17.50
N ASP A 48 21.03 4.52 17.02
CA ASP A 48 21.44 4.41 15.61
C ASP A 48 20.24 4.59 14.68
N LEU A 49 20.44 5.37 13.61
CA LEU A 49 19.46 5.53 12.56
C LEU A 49 19.45 4.26 11.70
N ILE A 50 18.38 3.48 11.84
CA ILE A 50 18.19 2.22 11.11
C ILE A 50 17.56 2.48 9.75
N CYS A 51 16.39 3.12 9.75
CA CYS A 51 15.68 3.46 8.52
C CYS A 51 14.95 4.80 8.65
N GLU A 52 14.61 5.39 7.50
CA GLU A 52 13.86 6.63 7.37
C GLU A 52 12.78 6.45 6.31
N TRP A 53 11.57 6.94 6.58
CA TRP A 53 10.46 6.90 5.64
C TRP A 53 9.53 8.09 5.85
N ASP A 54 8.69 8.38 4.86
CA ASP A 54 7.66 9.40 4.95
C ASP A 54 6.45 8.86 5.74
N PRO A 55 6.11 9.42 6.91
CA PRO A 55 4.98 8.95 7.71
C PRO A 55 3.63 9.40 7.16
N TYR A 56 3.60 10.39 6.25
CA TYR A 56 2.39 10.96 5.67
C TYR A 56 2.04 10.33 4.34
N ASN A 57 3.02 9.80 3.60
CA ASN A 57 2.81 9.23 2.29
C ASN A 57 3.24 7.76 2.24
N ALA A 58 2.41 6.92 1.63
CA ALA A 58 2.93 5.73 0.98
C ALA A 58 3.53 6.13 -0.38
N VAL A 59 4.45 5.33 -0.92
CA VAL A 59 5.11 5.63 -2.19
C VAL A 59 5.01 4.45 -3.14
N ILE A 60 5.12 4.72 -4.43
CA ILE A 60 5.46 3.73 -5.46
C ILE A 60 6.85 4.11 -5.96
N ILE A 61 7.82 3.19 -5.85
CA ILE A 61 9.19 3.43 -6.31
C ILE A 61 9.50 2.61 -7.56
N SER A 62 10.45 3.11 -8.33
CA SER A 62 10.97 2.44 -9.51
C SER A 62 11.84 1.24 -9.12
N GLU A 63 11.51 0.06 -9.63
CA GLU A 63 12.35 -1.15 -9.47
C GLU A 63 13.38 -1.29 -10.61
N SER A 64 13.26 -0.49 -11.68
CA SER A 64 14.08 -0.62 -12.89
C SER A 64 14.51 0.75 -13.40
N THR A 65 15.75 0.89 -13.84
CA THR A 65 16.18 2.13 -14.50
C THR A 65 15.63 2.18 -15.92
N GLY A 66 15.04 3.30 -16.32
CA GLY A 66 14.46 3.45 -17.65
C GLY A 66 13.70 4.75 -17.84
N LYS A 67 12.88 4.79 -18.88
CA LYS A 67 12.11 5.97 -19.27
C LYS A 67 10.63 5.80 -18.95
N ILE A 68 10.02 6.80 -18.34
CA ILE A 68 8.60 6.81 -17.98
C ILE A 68 7.73 6.92 -19.24
N SER A 69 6.67 6.12 -19.26
CA SER A 69 5.59 6.15 -20.24
C SER A 69 4.25 5.96 -19.52
N PHE A 70 3.35 6.91 -19.67
CA PHE A 70 2.03 6.88 -19.10
C PHE A 70 1.06 6.12 -20.01
N GLU A 71 0.26 5.27 -19.39
CA GLU A 71 -0.87 4.60 -20.02
C GLU A 71 -2.14 4.99 -19.26
N HIS A 72 -3.16 5.45 -20.00
CA HIS A 72 -4.43 5.91 -19.44
C HIS A 72 -4.29 7.00 -18.36
N VAL A 73 -3.27 7.85 -18.42
CA VAL A 73 -3.17 9.07 -17.61
C VAL A 73 -3.70 10.24 -18.44
N ILE A 74 -5.01 10.44 -18.38
CA ILE A 74 -5.82 11.35 -19.18
C ILE A 74 -6.48 12.39 -18.27
N ASP A 75 -6.29 13.66 -18.61
CA ASP A 75 -6.81 14.81 -17.86
C ASP A 75 -8.35 14.80 -17.83
N ASN A 76 -8.91 15.14 -16.66
CA ASN A 76 -10.34 15.13 -16.34
C ASN A 76 -11.06 13.78 -16.53
N VAL A 77 -10.35 12.69 -16.81
CA VAL A 77 -10.91 11.33 -16.93
C VAL A 77 -10.33 10.39 -15.89
N THR A 78 -9.01 10.46 -15.69
CA THR A 78 -8.26 9.54 -14.80
C THR A 78 -7.31 10.28 -13.87
N PHE A 79 -6.95 11.53 -14.20
CA PHE A 79 -6.31 12.44 -13.26
C PHE A 79 -6.91 13.84 -13.40
N ARG A 80 -6.64 14.69 -12.41
CA ARG A 80 -6.88 16.13 -12.43
C ARG A 80 -5.63 16.85 -11.92
N GLU A 81 -5.38 18.06 -12.40
CA GLU A 81 -4.39 18.95 -11.79
C GLU A 81 -4.97 19.62 -10.55
N GLU A 82 -4.30 19.44 -9.42
CA GLU A 82 -4.56 20.15 -8.17
C GLU A 82 -3.37 21.06 -7.86
N SER A 83 -3.66 22.26 -7.37
CA SER A 83 -2.62 23.16 -6.89
C SER A 83 -2.37 22.84 -5.43
N ASP A 84 -1.12 22.54 -5.08
CA ASP A 84 -0.70 22.54 -3.68
C ASP A 84 -0.82 23.97 -3.14
N GLU A 85 -1.66 24.14 -2.13
CA GLU A 85 -1.96 25.44 -1.51
C GLU A 85 -0.73 26.06 -0.83
N GLN A 86 0.25 25.26 -0.42
CA GLN A 86 1.44 25.74 0.29
C GLN A 86 2.54 26.18 -0.68
N THR A 87 2.72 25.45 -1.77
CA THR A 87 3.87 25.63 -2.66
C THR A 87 3.51 26.28 -3.99
N GLY A 88 2.21 26.28 -4.37
CA GLY A 88 1.73 26.76 -5.66
C GLY A 88 2.09 25.83 -6.83
N PHE A 89 2.73 24.69 -6.58
CA PHE A 89 3.00 23.69 -7.60
C PHE A 89 1.71 22.94 -7.96
N ARG A 90 1.59 22.59 -9.24
CA ARG A 90 0.50 21.75 -9.73
C ARG A 90 0.92 20.30 -9.70
N GLU A 91 0.13 19.48 -9.04
CA GLU A 91 0.31 18.04 -8.96
C GLU A 91 -0.80 17.33 -9.73
N LYS A 92 -0.46 16.22 -10.38
CA LYS A 92 -1.44 15.35 -11.04
C LYS A 92 -1.96 14.35 -10.03
N VAL A 93 -3.22 14.51 -9.64
CA VAL A 93 -3.89 13.63 -8.68
C VAL A 93 -4.80 12.68 -9.43
N ILE A 94 -4.66 11.37 -9.19
CA ILE A 94 -5.51 10.36 -9.80
C ILE A 94 -6.92 10.45 -9.25
N ILE A 95 -7.90 10.48 -10.15
CA ILE A 95 -9.32 10.54 -9.82
C ILE A 95 -10.01 9.24 -10.23
N GLU A 96 -11.16 8.96 -9.62
CA GLU A 96 -11.95 7.80 -10.00
C GLU A 96 -12.51 7.95 -11.42
N THR A 97 -12.26 6.94 -12.26
CA THR A 97 -12.79 6.86 -13.62
C THR A 97 -14.08 6.04 -13.65
N ARG A 98 -15.07 6.51 -14.41
CA ARG A 98 -16.28 5.73 -14.71
C ARG A 98 -16.00 4.56 -15.67
N ASP A 99 -14.93 4.67 -16.46
CA ASP A 99 -14.52 3.67 -17.44
C ASP A 99 -13.45 2.75 -16.83
N LYS A 100 -13.88 1.58 -16.36
CA LYS A 100 -13.02 0.57 -15.72
C LYS A 100 -11.99 -0.08 -16.67
N THR A 101 -12.04 0.23 -17.97
CA THR A 101 -11.03 -0.22 -18.92
C THR A 101 -9.79 0.69 -18.92
N LYS A 102 -9.95 1.95 -18.49
CA LYS A 102 -8.88 2.96 -18.46
C LYS A 102 -8.22 3.02 -17.10
N ASN A 103 -7.34 2.06 -16.81
CA ASN A 103 -6.61 2.00 -15.55
C ASN A 103 -5.31 2.82 -15.66
N PRO A 104 -5.18 3.97 -14.96
CA PRO A 104 -4.00 4.81 -15.04
C PRO A 104 -2.77 4.02 -14.57
N THR A 105 -1.73 4.00 -15.39
CA THR A 105 -0.56 3.14 -15.21
C THR A 105 0.71 3.88 -15.62
N ILE A 106 1.76 3.76 -14.81
CA ILE A 106 3.13 4.16 -15.18
C ILE A 106 3.89 2.93 -15.66
N LYS A 107 4.45 3.02 -16.86
CA LYS A 107 5.35 2.01 -17.43
C LYS A 107 6.78 2.54 -17.44
N ILE A 108 7.71 1.66 -17.11
CA ILE A 108 9.15 1.92 -17.29
C ILE A 108 9.60 1.21 -18.56
N LEU A 109 10.10 1.98 -19.52
CA LEU A 109 10.58 1.50 -20.80
C LEU A 109 12.11 1.38 -20.80
N SER A 110 12.60 0.30 -21.41
CA SER A 110 14.01 0.14 -21.78
C SER A 110 14.38 1.07 -22.95
N GLY A 111 15.68 1.22 -23.23
CA GLY A 111 16.18 1.96 -24.40
C GLY A 111 15.62 1.47 -25.74
N LYS A 112 15.16 0.20 -25.81
CA LYS A 112 14.49 -0.40 -26.98
C LYS A 112 12.96 -0.26 -26.97
N ARG A 113 12.38 0.54 -26.08
CA ARG A 113 10.92 0.72 -25.87
C ARG A 113 10.16 -0.53 -25.39
N GLU A 114 10.88 -1.52 -24.87
CA GLU A 114 10.26 -2.67 -24.19
C GLU A 114 9.80 -2.27 -22.78
N VAL A 115 8.64 -2.76 -22.35
CA VAL A 115 8.12 -2.50 -20.99
C VAL A 115 8.86 -3.38 -19.99
N LEU A 116 9.65 -2.76 -19.12
CA LEU A 116 10.37 -3.44 -18.04
C LEU A 116 9.45 -3.73 -16.85
N LYS A 117 8.68 -2.72 -16.44
CA LYS A 117 7.76 -2.77 -15.30
C LYS A 117 6.56 -1.86 -15.55
N SER A 118 5.44 -2.20 -14.90
CA SER A 118 4.18 -1.45 -14.95
C SER A 118 3.61 -1.29 -13.54
N TYR A 119 3.22 -0.07 -13.19
CA TYR A 119 2.70 0.30 -11.88
C TYR A 119 1.31 0.92 -12.04
N ASN A 120 0.28 0.27 -11.50
CA ASN A 120 -1.07 0.84 -11.50
C ASN A 120 -1.14 1.96 -10.47
N LEU A 121 -1.86 3.03 -10.81
CA LEU A 121 -1.99 4.20 -9.97
C LEU A 121 -3.34 4.17 -9.23
N PRO A 122 -3.33 4.10 -7.89
CA PRO A 122 -4.58 4.12 -7.13
C PRO A 122 -5.19 5.52 -7.14
N VAL A 123 -6.49 5.59 -6.85
CA VAL A 123 -7.22 6.86 -6.71
C VAL A 123 -6.67 7.64 -5.52
N GLY A 124 -6.56 8.97 -5.68
CA GLY A 124 -5.95 9.85 -4.69
C GLY A 124 -4.42 9.84 -4.70
N ALA A 125 -3.79 9.12 -5.63
CA ALA A 125 -2.34 9.13 -5.76
C ALA A 125 -1.84 10.35 -6.53
N HIS A 126 -0.75 10.95 -6.05
CA HIS A 126 -0.07 12.11 -6.61
C HIS A 126 1.12 11.64 -7.43
N ILE A 127 1.11 11.93 -8.73
CA ILE A 127 2.20 11.54 -9.63
C ILE A 127 3.39 12.49 -9.40
N ALA A 128 4.56 11.93 -9.04
CA ALA A 128 5.77 12.70 -8.75
C ALA A 128 6.72 12.84 -9.96
N VAL A 129 6.42 12.16 -11.07
CA VAL A 129 7.22 12.14 -12.31
C VAL A 129 6.43 12.66 -13.49
N SER A 130 7.12 13.03 -14.56
CA SER A 130 6.53 13.44 -15.84
C SER A 130 6.72 12.38 -16.92
N GLU A 131 5.84 12.45 -17.94
CA GLU A 131 5.93 11.64 -19.15
C GLU A 131 7.32 11.83 -19.78
N ARG A 132 7.99 10.73 -20.14
CA ARG A 132 9.35 10.70 -20.71
C ARG A 132 10.49 11.04 -19.74
N ASP A 133 10.24 11.20 -18.45
CA ASP A 133 11.32 11.33 -17.48
C ASP A 133 12.21 10.07 -17.45
N THR A 134 13.49 10.27 -17.16
CA THR A 134 14.42 9.16 -16.90
C THR A 134 14.47 8.93 -15.40
N VAL A 135 14.15 7.71 -14.98
CA VAL A 135 14.15 7.30 -13.57
C VAL A 135 15.19 6.21 -13.35
N SER A 136 15.82 6.27 -12.19
CA SER A 136 16.73 5.26 -11.67
C SER A 136 16.01 4.30 -10.74
N HIS A 137 16.68 3.19 -10.41
CA HIS A 137 16.19 2.29 -9.37
C HIS A 137 16.07 3.04 -8.04
N GLY A 138 14.91 2.94 -7.39
CA GLY A 138 14.60 3.58 -6.10
C GLY A 138 13.92 4.94 -6.19
N ASP A 139 13.82 5.54 -7.38
CA ASP A 139 13.17 6.84 -7.54
C ASP A 139 11.67 6.75 -7.25
N ILE A 140 11.13 7.76 -6.57
CA ILE A 140 9.71 7.85 -6.24
C ILE A 140 8.93 8.25 -7.48
N LEU A 141 8.04 7.37 -7.92
CA LEU A 141 7.15 7.60 -9.06
C LEU A 141 5.86 8.31 -8.62
N VAL A 142 5.37 7.94 -7.45
CA VAL A 142 4.04 8.32 -6.96
C VAL A 142 4.08 8.46 -5.44
N LYS A 143 3.40 9.47 -4.92
CA LYS A 143 3.09 9.60 -3.49
C LYS A 143 1.61 9.38 -3.29
N ILE A 144 1.25 8.61 -2.28
CA ILE A 144 -0.12 8.30 -1.92
C ILE A 144 -0.30 8.84 -0.50
N PRO A 145 -0.96 9.99 -0.32
CA PRO A 145 -1.27 10.51 0.99
C PRO A 145 -1.97 9.44 1.80
N ARG A 146 -1.40 9.09 2.94
CA ARG A 146 -2.06 8.22 3.91
C ARG A 146 -3.23 9.02 4.44
N ALA A 147 -4.37 8.36 4.62
CA ALA A 147 -5.44 8.89 5.44
C ALA A 147 -4.95 8.91 6.89
N VAL A 148 -4.07 9.86 7.22
CA VAL A 148 -3.82 10.24 8.61
C VAL A 148 -5.16 10.77 9.07
N GLY A 149 -5.76 10.09 10.06
CA GLY A 149 -7.10 10.42 10.56
C GLY A 149 -7.24 11.93 10.63
N LYS A 150 -8.11 12.49 9.79
CA LYS A 150 -8.53 13.88 9.99
C LYS A 150 -9.19 13.88 11.36
N SER A 151 -8.45 14.30 12.38
CA SER A 151 -8.93 14.67 13.72
C SER A 151 -9.80 15.94 13.61
N GLY A 152 -10.74 15.97 12.67
CA GLY A 152 -11.21 17.23 12.11
C GLY A 152 -12.63 17.20 11.56
N ASP A 153 -13.45 16.21 11.92
CA ASP A 153 -14.89 16.39 11.73
C ASP A 153 -15.75 15.68 12.79
N ILE A 154 -15.83 16.29 13.97
CA ILE A 154 -16.78 15.93 15.04
C ILE A 154 -18.23 15.97 14.53
N THR A 155 -18.52 16.62 13.40
CA THR A 155 -19.86 16.68 12.81
C THR A 155 -20.18 15.49 11.88
N GLY A 156 -19.18 14.72 11.46
CA GLY A 156 -19.31 13.51 10.64
C GLY A 156 -19.26 12.17 11.40
N GLY A 157 -19.07 12.19 12.72
CA GLY A 157 -18.86 10.99 13.54
C GLY A 157 -20.09 10.10 13.75
N LEU A 158 -21.30 10.68 13.79
CA LEU A 158 -22.52 9.90 14.01
C LEU A 158 -22.80 8.89 12.88
N PRO A 159 -22.66 9.25 11.58
CA PRO A 159 -22.69 8.28 10.48
C PRO A 159 -21.78 7.07 10.69
N ARG A 160 -20.54 7.29 11.16
CA ARG A 160 -19.57 6.22 11.38
C ARG A 160 -19.98 5.29 12.53
N VAL A 161 -20.45 5.86 13.63
CA VAL A 161 -21.00 5.08 14.76
C VAL A 161 -22.24 4.29 14.30
N THR A 162 -23.15 4.90 13.54
CA THR A 162 -24.30 4.16 12.99
C THR A 162 -23.88 3.06 12.02
N GLU A 163 -22.87 3.26 11.18
CA GLU A 163 -22.32 2.21 10.31
C GLU A 163 -21.81 1.02 11.12
N LEU A 164 -21.12 1.27 12.24
CA LEU A 164 -20.59 0.23 13.12
C LEU A 164 -21.70 -0.57 13.81
N PHE A 165 -22.72 0.10 14.35
CA PHE A 165 -23.85 -0.56 15.03
C PHE A 165 -24.82 -1.26 14.07
N GLU A 166 -24.96 -0.75 12.84
CA GLU A 166 -25.73 -1.41 11.79
C GLU A 166 -24.92 -2.46 11.00
N ALA A 167 -23.64 -2.67 11.36
CA ALA A 167 -22.71 -3.53 10.65
C ALA A 167 -22.66 -3.27 9.14
N ARG A 168 -22.78 -2.01 8.72
CA ARG A 168 -22.68 -1.61 7.31
C ARG A 168 -21.23 -1.66 6.86
N ASN A 169 -21.05 -1.93 5.56
CA ASN A 169 -19.74 -1.83 4.95
C ASN A 169 -19.31 -0.35 4.91
N PRO A 170 -18.04 -0.06 5.27
CA PRO A 170 -17.49 1.28 5.15
C PRO A 170 -17.47 1.71 3.67
N SER A 171 -17.36 3.02 3.43
CA SER A 171 -17.26 3.59 2.08
C SER A 171 -16.07 3.05 1.28
N ASN A 172 -14.92 2.78 1.93
CA ASN A 172 -13.74 2.17 1.34
C ASN A 172 -13.32 0.90 2.11
N PRO A 173 -13.92 -0.28 1.84
CA PRO A 173 -13.60 -1.52 2.56
C PRO A 173 -12.31 -2.16 2.06
N ALA A 174 -11.39 -2.52 2.95
CA ALA A 174 -10.19 -3.28 2.57
C ALA A 174 -10.56 -4.70 2.16
N VAL A 175 -9.88 -5.23 1.14
CA VAL A 175 -9.93 -6.67 0.83
C VAL A 175 -8.92 -7.37 1.74
N VAL A 176 -9.34 -8.41 2.46
CA VAL A 176 -8.53 -9.06 3.49
C VAL A 176 -8.36 -10.55 3.20
N SER A 177 -7.17 -11.09 3.47
CA SER A 177 -6.94 -12.53 3.38
C SER A 177 -7.68 -13.26 4.50
N GLU A 178 -8.43 -14.30 4.16
CA GLU A 178 -9.11 -15.15 5.15
C GLU A 178 -8.26 -16.34 5.60
N ILE A 179 -7.18 -16.63 4.88
CA ILE A 179 -6.29 -17.77 5.14
C ILE A 179 -4.84 -17.32 5.20
N ASP A 180 -4.03 -18.12 5.88
CA ASP A 180 -2.58 -18.00 5.84
C ASP A 180 -2.05 -18.60 4.54
N GLY A 181 -1.12 -17.93 3.87
CA GLY A 181 -0.56 -18.46 2.64
C GLY A 181 0.35 -17.52 1.86
N GLU A 182 0.87 -18.04 0.77
CA GLU A 182 1.70 -17.31 -0.17
C GLU A 182 0.86 -16.61 -1.24
N VAL A 183 1.22 -15.35 -1.53
CA VAL A 183 0.54 -14.46 -2.46
C VAL A 183 1.02 -14.72 -3.89
N ASN A 184 0.07 -14.94 -4.80
CA ASN A 184 0.30 -15.01 -6.24
C ASN A 184 -0.65 -14.08 -6.97
N PHE A 185 -0.17 -13.33 -7.96
CA PHE A 185 -1.04 -12.48 -8.76
C PHE A 185 -1.61 -13.23 -9.97
N GLY A 186 -2.93 -13.25 -10.05
CA GLY A 186 -3.68 -13.73 -11.20
C GLY A 186 -3.85 -12.65 -12.27
N LYS A 187 -4.76 -12.95 -13.20
CA LYS A 187 -5.07 -12.05 -14.33
C LYS A 187 -5.92 -10.87 -13.85
N ILE A 188 -5.86 -9.77 -14.60
CA ILE A 188 -6.80 -8.67 -14.42
C ILE A 188 -8.17 -9.10 -14.99
N LYS A 189 -9.22 -8.99 -14.17
CA LYS A 189 -10.61 -9.31 -14.55
C LYS A 189 -11.49 -8.10 -14.27
N ARG A 190 -12.02 -7.47 -15.34
CA ARG A 190 -12.97 -6.34 -15.26
C ARG A 190 -12.50 -5.21 -14.33
N GLY A 191 -11.24 -4.80 -14.43
CA GLY A 191 -10.65 -3.74 -13.62
C GLY A 191 -10.18 -4.15 -12.22
N ASN A 192 -10.23 -5.45 -11.89
CA ASN A 192 -9.71 -5.99 -10.64
C ASN A 192 -8.48 -6.85 -10.89
N ARG A 193 -7.45 -6.72 -10.06
CA ARG A 193 -6.36 -7.68 -9.94
C ARG A 193 -6.85 -8.89 -9.15
N GLU A 194 -6.75 -10.07 -9.73
CA GLU A 194 -6.92 -11.31 -8.98
C GLU A 194 -5.67 -11.54 -8.11
N ILE A 195 -5.86 -11.70 -6.80
CA ILE A 195 -4.82 -12.09 -5.84
C ILE A 195 -5.20 -13.46 -5.31
N ILE A 196 -4.27 -14.41 -5.42
CA ILE A 196 -4.47 -15.82 -5.08
C ILE A 196 -3.60 -16.10 -3.87
N ILE A 197 -4.21 -16.57 -2.79
CA ILE A 197 -3.51 -17.00 -1.58
C ILE A 197 -3.52 -18.52 -1.56
N THR A 198 -2.35 -19.12 -1.45
CA THR A 198 -2.19 -20.58 -1.36
C THR A 198 -1.63 -20.95 0.01
N SER A 199 -2.40 -21.69 0.80
CA SER A 199 -1.97 -22.15 2.11
C SER A 199 -0.98 -23.31 2.01
N ARG A 200 -0.28 -23.59 3.11
CA ARG A 200 0.62 -24.75 3.20
C ARG A 200 -0.12 -26.10 3.10
N SER A 201 -1.41 -26.13 3.41
CA SER A 201 -2.26 -27.32 3.26
C SER A 201 -2.79 -27.50 1.83
N GLY A 202 -2.48 -26.56 0.91
CA GLY A 202 -2.95 -26.58 -0.47
C GLY A 202 -4.32 -25.93 -0.68
N GLU A 203 -4.91 -25.30 0.35
CA GLU A 203 -6.12 -24.49 0.20
C GLU A 203 -5.81 -23.25 -0.66
N ILE A 204 -6.67 -22.95 -1.62
CA ILE A 204 -6.51 -21.80 -2.51
C ILE A 204 -7.72 -20.89 -2.36
N LYS A 205 -7.49 -19.63 -1.97
CA LYS A 205 -8.49 -18.57 -2.00
C LYS A 205 -8.12 -17.48 -2.99
N LYS A 206 -9.12 -16.92 -3.66
CA LYS A 206 -8.96 -15.90 -4.69
C LYS A 206 -9.73 -14.65 -4.31
N TYR A 207 -9.05 -13.53 -4.38
CA TYR A 207 -9.55 -12.21 -4.02
C TYR A 207 -9.49 -11.31 -5.27
N LEU A 208 -10.51 -10.48 -5.46
CA LEU A 208 -10.52 -9.48 -6.53
C LEU A 208 -10.29 -8.11 -5.89
N VAL A 209 -9.11 -7.55 -6.11
CA VAL A 209 -8.77 -6.21 -5.62
C VAL A 209 -8.89 -5.21 -6.77
N PRO A 210 -9.72 -4.15 -6.66
CA PRO A 210 -9.81 -3.12 -7.69
C PRO A 210 -8.45 -2.47 -7.96
N LEU A 211 -8.11 -2.23 -9.22
CA LEU A 211 -6.85 -1.56 -9.60
C LEU A 211 -6.80 -0.08 -9.18
N SER A 212 -7.95 0.50 -8.87
CA SER A 212 -8.08 1.83 -8.28
C SER A 212 -7.66 1.89 -6.80
N LYS A 213 -7.49 0.74 -6.14
CA LYS A 213 -7.01 0.65 -4.76
C LYS A 213 -5.52 0.40 -4.70
N GLN A 214 -4.89 0.89 -3.63
CA GLN A 214 -3.52 0.54 -3.33
C GLN A 214 -3.47 -0.91 -2.84
N ILE A 215 -3.02 -1.82 -3.70
CA ILE A 215 -2.67 -3.18 -3.28
C ILE A 215 -1.52 -3.07 -2.28
N LEU A 216 -1.58 -3.78 -1.14
CA LEU A 216 -0.60 -3.70 -0.05
C LEU A 216 0.39 -4.87 0.00
N VAL A 217 0.21 -5.86 -0.88
CA VAL A 217 1.05 -7.07 -0.98
C VAL A 217 1.74 -7.15 -2.34
N GLN A 218 2.71 -8.04 -2.48
CA GLN A 218 3.41 -8.36 -3.74
C GLN A 218 3.47 -9.88 -3.94
N GLU A 219 3.93 -10.32 -5.11
CA GLU A 219 4.12 -11.74 -5.40
C GLU A 219 5.12 -12.40 -4.44
N ASN A 220 4.82 -13.63 -4.02
CA ASN A 220 5.59 -14.44 -3.07
C ASN A 220 5.63 -13.90 -1.63
N ASP A 221 4.86 -12.85 -1.32
CA ASP A 221 4.65 -12.45 0.06
C ASP A 221 3.91 -13.57 0.82
N TYR A 222 4.27 -13.79 2.08
CA TYR A 222 3.51 -14.64 2.99
C TYR A 222 2.59 -13.79 3.85
N VAL A 223 1.28 -13.99 3.71
CA VAL A 223 0.26 -13.27 4.49
C VAL A 223 -0.39 -14.21 5.49
N ARG A 224 -0.81 -13.64 6.62
CA ARG A 224 -1.67 -14.31 7.60
C ARG A 224 -3.13 -13.93 7.35
N ALA A 225 -4.03 -14.79 7.81
CA ALA A 225 -5.45 -14.49 7.90
C ALA A 225 -5.64 -13.18 8.68
N GLY A 226 -6.39 -12.26 8.09
CA GLY A 226 -6.66 -10.94 8.64
C GLY A 226 -5.70 -9.85 8.15
N ILE A 227 -4.67 -10.17 7.36
CA ILE A 227 -3.83 -9.16 6.71
C ILE A 227 -4.58 -8.54 5.52
N PRO A 228 -4.68 -7.20 5.46
CA PRO A 228 -5.29 -6.51 4.33
C PRO A 228 -4.42 -6.62 3.06
N LEU A 229 -5.05 -6.98 1.95
CA LEU A 229 -4.48 -7.05 0.62
C LEU A 229 -4.58 -5.72 -0.12
N SER A 230 -5.48 -4.82 0.30
CA SER A 230 -5.66 -3.47 -0.22
C SER A 230 -5.79 -2.46 0.90
N ASP A 231 -5.61 -1.18 0.58
CA ASP A 231 -6.01 -0.08 1.46
C ASP A 231 -7.52 -0.09 1.72
N GLY A 232 -7.91 0.67 2.74
CA GLY A 232 -9.28 0.78 3.22
C GLY A 232 -9.43 0.25 4.65
N VAL A 233 -10.68 0.24 5.11
CA VAL A 233 -11.04 -0.20 6.46
C VAL A 233 -11.51 -1.65 6.41
N ILE A 234 -11.02 -2.48 7.32
CA ILE A 234 -11.47 -3.87 7.45
C ILE A 234 -12.90 -3.86 8.01
N THR A 235 -13.80 -4.60 7.37
CA THR A 235 -15.21 -4.58 7.78
C THR A 235 -15.42 -5.37 9.08
N PRO A 236 -16.39 -4.98 9.94
CA PRO A 236 -16.71 -5.77 11.14
C PRO A 236 -17.05 -7.24 10.81
N ALA A 237 -17.68 -7.49 9.66
CA ALA A 237 -18.00 -8.83 9.18
C ALA A 237 -16.73 -9.65 8.88
N ASP A 238 -15.73 -9.05 8.23
CA ASP A 238 -14.45 -9.71 7.96
C ASP A 238 -13.68 -9.96 9.26
N ILE A 239 -13.68 -8.99 10.20
CA ILE A 239 -13.06 -9.18 11.52
C ILE A 239 -13.76 -10.34 12.24
N LEU A 240 -15.09 -10.45 12.17
CA LEU A 240 -15.84 -11.53 12.82
C LEU A 240 -15.50 -12.88 12.23
N ALA A 241 -15.53 -12.99 10.90
CA ALA A 241 -15.28 -14.22 10.19
C ALA A 241 -13.85 -14.72 10.40
N ILE A 242 -12.87 -13.81 10.48
CA ILE A 242 -11.44 -14.16 10.49
C ILE A 242 -10.87 -14.22 11.92
N LYS A 243 -11.18 -13.22 12.75
CA LYS A 243 -10.58 -13.05 14.08
C LYS A 243 -11.52 -13.41 15.25
N GLY A 244 -12.80 -13.63 14.96
CA GLY A 244 -13.80 -14.03 15.95
C GLY A 244 -14.43 -12.87 16.74
N PRO A 245 -15.44 -13.17 17.58
CA PRO A 245 -16.33 -12.18 18.19
C PRO A 245 -15.60 -11.22 19.14
N THR A 246 -14.64 -11.71 19.93
CA THR A 246 -13.87 -10.87 20.86
C THR A 246 -13.14 -9.74 20.14
N LYS A 247 -12.51 -10.04 19.00
CA LYS A 247 -11.74 -9.04 18.23
C LYS A 247 -12.65 -8.02 17.55
N VAL A 248 -13.86 -8.41 17.16
CA VAL A 248 -14.87 -7.47 16.65
C VAL A 248 -15.38 -6.55 17.74
N GLN A 249 -15.66 -7.08 18.93
CA GLN A 249 -16.10 -6.28 20.07
C GLN A 249 -15.06 -5.23 20.44
N GLU A 250 -13.79 -5.62 20.57
CA GLU A 250 -12.67 -4.69 20.79
C GLU A 250 -12.60 -3.62 19.69
N TYR A 251 -12.73 -4.01 18.42
CA TYR A 251 -12.72 -3.08 17.30
C TYR A 251 -13.86 -2.05 17.37
N ILE A 252 -15.10 -2.50 17.61
CA ILE A 252 -16.26 -1.60 17.71
C ILE A 252 -16.10 -0.63 18.89
N VAL A 253 -15.62 -1.11 20.03
CA VAL A 253 -15.40 -0.27 21.22
C VAL A 253 -14.34 0.79 20.94
N ASN A 254 -13.21 0.42 20.35
CA ASN A 254 -12.13 1.37 20.03
C ASN A 254 -12.59 2.44 19.04
N GLU A 255 -13.28 2.05 17.96
CA GLU A 255 -13.76 3.01 16.94
C GLU A 255 -14.85 3.96 17.44
N VAL A 256 -15.56 3.63 18.53
CA VAL A 256 -16.54 4.52 19.17
C VAL A 256 -15.87 5.50 20.15
N HIS A 257 -14.70 5.14 20.68
CA HIS A 257 -13.96 5.94 21.66
C HIS A 257 -12.96 6.93 21.04
N GLU A 258 -12.49 6.68 19.80
CA GLU A 258 -11.66 7.60 19.00
C GLU A 258 -12.48 8.75 18.39
#